data_AF-A0A8S2UCE6-F1
#
_entry.id   AF-A0A8S2UCE6-F1
#
_cell.length_a   1.000
_cell.length_b   1.000
_cell.length_c   1.000
_cell.angle_alpha   90.00
_cell.angle_beta   90.00
_cell.angle_gamma   90.00
#
_symmetry.space_group_name_H-M   'P 1'
#
loop_
_entity.id
_entity.type
_entity.pdbx_description
1 polymer ?
#
loop_
_entity_poly.entity_id
_entity_poly.type
_entity_poly.pdbx_seq_one_letter_code
_entity_poly.pdbx_strand_id
1 'polypeptide(L)'
;AEAYWAMATAKLGLSYNSSQYIQELFCQMFPDSIVAKKFSVKPRKLSYILSHGTGRYFTQIMLNDLMKAPGFTLIFDETIVVGVRKQLDLHFRYWCERKQ
;
A
#
# COMPACT_ATOMS: atom_id res chain seq x y z
N ALA A 1 12.56 -3.29 -8.53
CA ALA A 1 12.57 -4.24 -7.40
C ALA A 1 11.74 -3.73 -6.21
N GLU A 2 12.04 -2.55 -5.66
CA GLU A 2 11.36 -2.05 -4.44
C GLU A 2 9.85 -1.84 -4.61
N ALA A 3 9.39 -1.28 -5.73
CA ALA A 3 7.96 -1.13 -6.01
C ALA A 3 7.24 -2.49 -6.09
N TYR A 4 7.86 -3.49 -6.71
CA TYR A 4 7.34 -4.86 -6.73
C TYR A 4 7.28 -5.46 -5.32
N TRP A 5 8.32 -5.26 -4.51
CA TRP A 5 8.33 -5.70 -3.11
C TRP A 5 7.24 -5.03 -2.28
N ALA A 6 7.03 -3.72 -2.48
CA ALA A 6 5.94 -2.97 -1.87
C ALA A 6 4.57 -3.55 -2.24
N MET A 7 4.32 -3.75 -3.53
CA MET A 7 3.06 -4.33 -4.01
C MET A 7 2.84 -5.76 -3.51
N ALA A 8 3.88 -6.58 -3.46
CA ALA A 8 3.81 -7.93 -2.88
C ALA A 8 3.49 -7.89 -1.39
N THR A 9 4.12 -6.97 -0.64
CA THR A 9 3.84 -6.73 0.78
C THR A 9 2.37 -6.39 1.00
N ALA A 10 1.83 -5.46 0.21
CA ALA A 10 0.42 -5.07 0.30
C ALA A 10 -0.53 -6.21 -0.08
N LYS A 11 -0.25 -6.92 -1.18
CA LYS A 11 -1.07 -8.04 -1.66
C LYS A 11 -1.16 -9.19 -0.66
N LEU A 12 -0.05 -9.50 0.02
CA LEU A 12 0.05 -10.60 0.97
C LEU A 12 -0.26 -10.18 2.42
N GLY A 13 -0.58 -8.90 2.68
CA GLY A 13 -0.85 -8.40 4.02
C GLY A 13 0.35 -8.48 4.97
N LEU A 14 1.58 -8.36 4.44
CA LEU A 14 2.80 -8.47 5.25
C LEU A 14 3.03 -7.20 6.07
N SER A 15 3.56 -7.38 7.29
CA SER A 15 4.03 -6.26 8.11
C SER A 15 5.16 -5.52 7.41
N TYR A 16 5.18 -4.19 7.47
CA TYR A 16 6.29 -3.40 6.91
C TYR A 16 7.63 -3.73 7.58
N ASN A 17 7.62 -4.14 8.85
CA ASN A 17 8.81 -4.56 9.58
C ASN A 17 9.41 -5.85 9.05
N SER A 18 8.67 -6.66 8.28
CA SER A 18 9.22 -7.84 7.60
C SER A 18 10.36 -7.49 6.62
N SER A 19 10.42 -6.24 6.15
CA SER A 19 11.46 -5.77 5.24
C SER A 19 12.71 -5.25 5.95
N GLN A 20 12.74 -5.23 7.29
CA GLN A 20 13.84 -4.65 8.06
C GLN A 20 15.19 -5.32 7.80
N TYR A 21 15.21 -6.65 7.67
CA TYR A 21 16.42 -7.46 7.52
C TYR A 21 16.54 -8.12 6.14
N ILE A 22 15.87 -7.53 5.14
CA ILE A 22 15.81 -8.14 3.81
C ILE A 22 17.14 -8.12 3.08
N GLN A 23 17.97 -7.12 3.36
CA GLN A 23 19.27 -7.00 2.74
C GLN A 23 20.19 -8.13 3.21
N GLU A 24 20.18 -8.41 4.52
CA GLU A 24 20.93 -9.49 5.15
C GLU A 24 20.46 -10.84 4.60
N LEU A 25 19.14 -11.04 4.51
CA LEU A 25 18.56 -12.24 3.91
C LEU A 25 19.00 -12.42 2.45
N PHE A 26 18.97 -11.36 1.64
CA PHE A 26 19.36 -11.42 0.24
C PHE A 26 20.87 -11.67 0.07
N CYS A 27 21.71 -11.12 0.95
CA CYS A 27 23.13 -11.44 0.96
C CYS A 27 23.41 -12.92 1.22
N GLN A 28 22.61 -13.56 2.09
CA GLN A 28 22.74 -14.98 2.42
C GLN A 28 22.16 -15.88 1.32
N MET A 29 21.02 -15.50 0.75
CA MET A 29 20.36 -16.28 -0.31
C MET A 29 21.13 -16.21 -1.64
N PHE A 30 21.79 -15.08 -1.92
CA PHE A 30 22.45 -14.81 -3.20
C PHE A 30 23.89 -14.27 -2.99
N PRO A 31 24.82 -15.11 -2.51
CA PRO A 31 26.18 -14.68 -2.14
C PRO A 31 27.04 -14.21 -3.32
N ASP A 32 26.71 -14.63 -4.54
CA ASP A 32 27.37 -14.29 -5.80
C ASP A 32 26.80 -13.01 -6.45
N SER A 33 25.55 -12.65 -6.16
CA SER A 33 24.89 -11.51 -6.81
C SER A 33 25.19 -10.18 -6.13
N ILE A 34 26.02 -9.35 -6.79
CA ILE A 34 26.29 -7.97 -6.36
C ILE A 34 25.00 -7.12 -6.33
N VAL A 35 24.07 -7.40 -7.24
CA VAL A 35 22.79 -6.68 -7.33
C VAL A 35 21.89 -7.03 -6.14
N ALA A 36 21.80 -8.31 -5.77
CA ALA A 36 21.00 -8.75 -4.62
C ALA A 36 21.53 -8.18 -3.30
N LYS A 37 22.85 -8.13 -3.12
CA LYS A 37 23.51 -7.53 -1.94
C LYS A 37 23.18 -6.06 -1.71
N LYS A 38 22.88 -5.33 -2.80
CA LYS A 38 22.52 -3.91 -2.76
C LYS A 38 21.01 -3.69 -2.57
N PHE A 39 20.18 -4.73 -2.70
CA PHE A 39 18.76 -4.59 -2.49
C PHE A 39 18.46 -4.38 -1.01
N SER A 40 17.82 -3.26 -0.69
CA SER A 40 17.44 -2.92 0.67
C SER A 40 16.20 -2.03 0.61
N VAL A 41 15.16 -2.38 1.37
CA VAL A 41 13.98 -1.53 1.48
C VAL A 41 13.55 -1.46 2.94
N LYS A 42 13.79 -0.31 3.57
CA LYS A 42 13.42 -0.14 4.98
C LYS A 42 11.91 0.06 5.14
N PRO A 43 11.33 -0.28 6.30
CA PRO A 43 9.88 -0.16 6.54
C PRO A 43 9.31 1.23 6.24
N ARG A 44 10.06 2.30 6.57
CA ARG A 44 9.65 3.68 6.25
C ARG A 44 9.57 3.96 4.76
N LYS A 45 10.55 3.48 3.98
CA LYS A 45 10.58 3.63 2.53
C LYS A 45 9.44 2.83 1.89
N LEU A 46 9.18 1.63 2.39
CA LEU A 46 8.05 0.80 1.97
C LEU A 46 6.71 1.49 2.19
N SER A 47 6.47 2.01 3.39
CA SER A 47 5.27 2.78 3.74
C SER A 47 5.11 4.00 2.81
N TYR A 48 6.21 4.73 2.56
CA TYR A 48 6.19 5.88 1.66
C TYR A 48 5.83 5.49 0.21
N ILE A 49 6.42 4.42 -0.33
CA ILE A 49 6.10 3.92 -1.67
C ILE A 49 4.61 3.56 -1.76
N LEU A 50 4.08 2.85 -0.77
CA LEU A 50 2.67 2.43 -0.78
C LEU A 50 1.70 3.60 -0.66
N SER A 51 1.95 4.52 0.28
CA SER A 51 1.06 5.65 0.55
C SER A 51 1.18 6.78 -0.48
N HIS A 52 2.40 7.25 -0.74
CA HIS A 52 2.64 8.42 -1.60
C HIS A 52 2.95 8.05 -3.05
N GLY A 53 3.60 6.90 -3.29
CA GLY A 53 3.93 6.44 -4.63
C GLY A 53 2.70 5.87 -5.36
N THR A 54 2.14 4.80 -4.81
CA THR A 54 1.04 4.06 -5.46
C THR A 54 -0.35 4.45 -4.95
N GLY A 55 -0.46 4.96 -3.72
CA GLY A 55 -1.76 5.25 -3.10
C GLY A 55 -2.64 6.16 -3.94
N ARG A 56 -2.10 7.29 -4.42
CA ARG A 56 -2.82 8.23 -5.29
C ARG A 56 -3.36 7.59 -6.57
N TYR A 57 -2.59 6.72 -7.20
CA TYR A 57 -2.99 6.04 -8.42
C TYR A 57 -4.21 5.13 -8.18
N PHE A 58 -4.18 4.32 -7.12
CA PHE A 58 -5.31 3.45 -6.78
C PHE A 58 -6.54 4.24 -6.30
N THR A 59 -6.35 5.33 -5.56
CA THR A 59 -7.44 6.23 -5.20
C THR A 59 -8.12 6.80 -6.44
N GLN A 60 -7.34 7.25 -7.45
CA GLN A 60 -7.91 7.79 -8.68
C GLN A 60 -8.68 6.72 -9.47
N ILE A 61 -8.15 5.50 -9.55
CA ILE A 61 -8.85 4.36 -10.17
C ILE A 61 -10.18 4.09 -9.49
N MET A 62 -10.21 4.09 -8.16
CA MET A 62 -11.42 3.88 -7.37
C MET A 62 -12.43 5.01 -7.59
N LEU A 63 -11.99 6.28 -7.57
CA LEU A 63 -12.85 7.44 -7.80
C LEU A 63 -13.46 7.44 -9.22
N ASN A 64 -12.67 7.09 -10.24
CA ASN A 64 -13.15 7.02 -11.61
C ASN A 64 -14.24 5.96 -11.80
N ASP A 65 -14.17 4.85 -11.06
CA ASP A 65 -15.22 3.84 -11.04
C ASP A 65 -16.44 4.30 -10.24
N LEU A 66 -16.22 4.89 -9.08
CA LEU A 66 -17.27 5.41 -8.21
C LEU A 66 -18.14 6.42 -8.96
N MET A 67 -17.54 7.30 -9.78
CA MET A 67 -18.24 8.28 -10.61
C MET A 67 -19.11 7.67 -11.71
N LYS A 68 -18.83 6.43 -12.12
CA LYS A 68 -19.61 5.70 -13.14
C LYS A 68 -20.65 4.78 -12.53
N ALA A 69 -20.52 4.47 -11.24
CA ALA A 69 -21.43 3.58 -10.55
C ALA A 69 -22.84 4.20 -10.48
N PRO A 70 -23.91 3.39 -10.62
CA PRO A 70 -25.29 3.88 -10.55
C PRO A 70 -25.65 4.47 -9.18
N GLY A 71 -24.89 4.13 -8.14
CA GLY A 71 -25.03 4.67 -6.80
C GLY A 71 -23.91 4.19 -5.88
N PHE A 72 -23.72 4.90 -4.77
CA PHE A 72 -22.76 4.54 -3.74
C PHE A 72 -23.25 4.93 -2.35
N THR A 73 -22.69 4.28 -1.33
CA THR A 73 -22.85 4.65 0.08
C THR A 73 -21.53 5.19 0.59
N LEU A 74 -21.61 6.30 1.34
CA LEU A 74 -20.47 6.90 2.05
C LEU A 74 -20.73 6.78 3.55
N ILE A 75 -19.77 6.22 4.26
CA ILE A 75 -19.79 6.11 5.72
C ILE A 75 -18.59 6.90 6.26
N PHE A 76 -18.82 7.76 7.24
CA PHE A 76 -17.80 8.48 7.97
C PHE A 76 -17.55 7.78 9.31
N ASP A 77 -16.29 7.56 9.67
CA ASP A 77 -15.92 7.01 10.98
C ASP A 77 -15.66 8.15 11.98
N GLU A 78 -16.62 8.35 12.90
CA GLU A 78 -16.55 9.38 13.93
C GLU A 78 -15.65 8.99 15.11
N THR A 79 -15.36 7.69 15.29
CA THR A 79 -14.80 7.17 16.55
C THR A 79 -13.35 7.60 16.79
N ILE A 80 -12.65 8.05 15.75
CA ILE A 80 -11.20 8.34 15.75
C ILE A 80 -10.91 9.86 15.84
N VAL A 81 -11.94 10.71 15.78
CA VAL A 81 -11.80 12.18 15.71
C VAL A 81 -11.40 12.82 17.04
N VAL A 82 -11.45 12.07 18.16
CA VAL A 82 -11.29 12.60 19.52
C VAL A 82 -9.81 12.92 19.88
N GLY A 83 -8.82 12.56 19.04
CA GLY A 83 -7.40 12.65 19.40
C GLY A 83 -6.50 13.40 18.41
N VAL A 84 -6.37 14.73 18.55
CA VAL A 84 -5.24 15.61 18.14
C VAL A 84 -4.83 15.63 16.64
N ARG A 85 -5.21 14.64 15.82
CA ARG A 85 -4.92 14.58 14.39
C ARG A 85 -6.22 14.77 13.63
N LYS A 86 -6.26 15.82 12.79
CA LYS A 86 -7.34 16.06 11.82
C LYS A 86 -7.32 14.95 10.76
N GLN A 87 -7.84 13.79 11.11
CA GLN A 87 -7.98 12.63 10.24
C GLN A 87 -9.45 12.50 9.83
N LEU A 88 -9.69 12.29 8.53
CA LEU A 88 -11.01 12.09 7.95
C LEU A 88 -11.01 10.71 7.30
N ASP A 89 -11.58 9.73 7.99
CA ASP A 89 -11.69 8.38 7.50
C ASP A 89 -13.07 8.18 6.84
N LEU A 90 -13.04 7.90 5.54
CA LEU A 90 -14.22 7.70 4.71
C LEU A 90 -14.22 6.29 4.14
N HIS A 91 -15.35 5.61 4.23
CA HIS A 91 -15.58 4.30 3.63
C HIS A 91 -16.61 4.43 2.51
N PHE A 92 -16.21 4.07 1.29
CA PHE A 92 -17.08 4.05 0.12
C PHE A 92 -17.49 2.61 -0.22
N ARG A 93 -18.78 2.38 -0.49
CA ARG A 93 -19.29 1.12 -1.05
C ARG A 93 -20.06 1.43 -2.34
N TYR A 94 -19.71 0.75 -3.42
CA TYR A 94 -20.34 0.93 -4.72
C TYR A 94 -20.27 -0.37 -5.53
N TRP A 95 -21.11 -0.46 -6.55
CA TRP A 95 -21.09 -1.59 -7.48
C TRP A 95 -20.04 -1.35 -8.57
N CYS A 96 -19.04 -2.23 -8.68
CA CYS A 96 -18.01 -2.15 -9.72
C CYS A 96 -18.35 -3.12 -10.85
N GLU A 97 -18.47 -2.62 -12.08
CA GLU A 97 -18.77 -3.44 -13.26
C GLU A 97 -17.54 -4.15 -13.85
N ARG A 98 -16.34 -3.85 -13.34
CA ARG A 98 -15.11 -4.52 -13.77
C ARG A 98 -15.10 -5.94 -13.23
N LYS A 99 -14.97 -6.93 -14.11
CA LYS A 99 -14.69 -8.32 -13.73
C LYS A 99 -13.28 -8.40 -13.15
N GLN A 100 -13.16 -9.05 -11.98
CA GLN A 100 -11.88 -9.29 -11.29
C GLN A 100 -11.00 -10.28 -12.04
#